data_AF-A0A2N3B6U4-F1
#
_entry.id   AF-A0A2N3B6U4-F1
#
_cell.length_a   1.000
_cell.length_b   1.000
_cell.length_c   1.000
_cell.angle_alpha   90.00
_cell.angle_beta   90.00
_cell.angle_gamma   90.00
#
_symmetry.space_group_name_H-M   'P 1'
#
loop_
_entity.id
_entity.type
_entity.pdbx_description
1 polymer ?
#
loop_
_entity_poly.entity_id
_entity_poly.type
_entity_poly.pdbx_seq_one_letter_code
_entity_poly.pdbx_strand_id
1 'polypeptide(L)'
;YGKWRRSFYGQALGSDGKAIAAPPELPAEGTALIDCSHRGAVVDGEAGANLTFVCPAGCAQQHYSLWGSGPYTSDSHLCAAATHAGILPAEGGRALVTLIEGQPSYAASTKNGVVAHKYGKYGRSFTVSAAK
;
A
#
# COMPACT_ATOMS: atom_id res chain seq x y z
N TYR A 1 -29.41 -16.63 -21.41
CA TYR A 1 -29.85 -15.21 -21.31
C TYR A 1 -30.34 -14.97 -19.90
N GLY A 2 -29.67 -14.08 -19.16
CA GLY A 2 -30.17 -13.37 -17.97
C GLY A 2 -30.68 -14.16 -16.77
N LYS A 3 -29.89 -14.19 -15.68
CA LYS A 3 -30.29 -13.79 -14.30
C LYS A 3 -29.14 -14.13 -13.34
N TRP A 4 -28.30 -13.15 -13.00
CA TRP A 4 -27.45 -13.25 -11.81
C TRP A 4 -28.14 -12.52 -10.66
N ARG A 5 -28.53 -13.29 -9.63
CA ARG A 5 -29.00 -12.77 -8.33
C ARG A 5 -28.24 -13.49 -7.23
N ARG A 6 -27.43 -12.71 -6.51
CA ARG A 6 -27.20 -12.68 -5.05
C ARG A 6 -26.78 -13.97 -4.33
N SER A 7 -25.86 -13.74 -3.39
CA SER A 7 -25.54 -14.62 -2.25
C SER A 7 -24.52 -15.72 -2.52
N PHE A 8 -23.27 -15.31 -2.75
CA PHE A 8 -22.12 -16.12 -2.35
C PHE A 8 -21.64 -15.66 -0.96
N TYR A 9 -22.41 -16.05 0.06
CA TYR A 9 -21.87 -16.39 1.38
C TYR A 9 -22.45 -17.76 1.73
N GLY A 10 -22.14 -18.74 0.87
CA GLY A 10 -22.32 -20.14 1.19
C GLY A 10 -21.19 -20.53 2.13
N GLN A 11 -21.55 -20.82 3.38
CA GLN A 11 -20.65 -21.31 4.41
C GLN A 11 -20.00 -22.61 3.91
N ALA A 12 -18.68 -22.58 3.68
CA ALA A 12 -17.93 -23.78 3.32
C ALA A 12 -17.77 -24.64 4.60
N LEU A 13 -18.58 -25.70 4.71
CA LEU A 13 -18.47 -26.70 5.76
C LEU A 13 -17.66 -27.90 5.20
N GLY A 14 -16.62 -28.31 5.93
CA GLY A 14 -15.89 -29.55 5.67
C GLY A 14 -16.73 -30.80 6.02
N SER A 15 -16.43 -31.91 5.37
CA SER A 15 -17.15 -33.20 5.42
C SER A 15 -17.16 -33.93 6.77
N ASP A 16 -16.47 -33.42 7.77
CA ASP A 16 -16.31 -33.97 9.12
C ASP A 16 -17.12 -33.21 10.19
N GLY A 17 -17.93 -32.21 9.79
CA GLY A 17 -18.83 -31.48 10.71
C GLY A 17 -18.11 -30.67 11.79
N LYS A 18 -16.78 -30.58 11.73
CA LYS A 18 -15.96 -29.75 12.59
C LYS A 18 -15.88 -28.36 11.95
N ALA A 19 -16.17 -27.32 12.73
CA ALA A 19 -15.79 -25.96 12.34
C ALA A 19 -14.27 -25.97 12.13
N ILE A 20 -13.84 -25.86 10.87
CA ILE A 20 -12.47 -25.48 10.56
C ILE A 20 -12.21 -24.20 11.36
N ALA A 21 -11.16 -24.24 12.19
CA ALA A 21 -10.72 -23.12 12.99
C ALA A 21 -10.79 -21.86 12.14
N ALA A 22 -11.33 -20.78 12.73
CA ALA A 22 -11.53 -19.50 12.06
C ALA A 22 -10.41 -19.26 11.04
N PRO A 23 -10.73 -18.95 9.77
CA PRO A 23 -9.70 -18.62 8.80
C PRO A 23 -8.79 -17.57 9.46
N PRO A 24 -7.46 -17.72 9.38
CA PRO A 24 -6.55 -16.73 9.95
C PRO A 24 -7.04 -15.38 9.45
N GLU A 25 -7.36 -14.50 10.40
CA GLU A 25 -8.08 -13.24 10.21
C GLU A 25 -7.86 -12.73 8.79
N LEU A 26 -8.90 -12.84 7.95
CA LEU A 26 -8.91 -12.23 6.62
C LEU A 26 -8.28 -10.86 6.77
N PRO A 27 -7.18 -10.52 6.07
CA PRO A 27 -6.54 -9.23 6.20
C PRO A 27 -7.65 -8.19 6.12
N ALA A 28 -7.87 -7.43 7.21
CA ALA A 28 -9.02 -6.57 7.40
C ALA A 28 -9.41 -5.94 6.06
N GLU A 29 -10.62 -6.25 5.58
CA GLU A 29 -11.05 -6.05 4.18
C GLU A 29 -10.54 -4.69 3.66
N GLY A 30 -9.49 -4.71 2.82
CA GLY A 30 -8.73 -3.51 2.45
C GLY A 30 -7.21 -3.54 2.70
N THR A 31 -6.62 -4.71 3.00
CA THR A 31 -5.16 -4.86 3.09
C THR A 31 -4.59 -5.62 1.88
N ALA A 32 -3.77 -4.95 1.07
CA ALA A 32 -3.08 -5.51 -0.09
C ALA A 32 -1.68 -6.02 0.27
N LEU A 33 -1.41 -7.31 0.02
CA LEU A 33 -0.05 -7.84 0.05
C LEU A 33 0.68 -7.35 -1.20
N ILE A 34 1.72 -6.54 -1.02
CA ILE A 34 2.46 -5.96 -2.13
C ILE A 34 3.92 -6.39 -2.08
N ASP A 35 4.53 -6.52 -3.26
CA ASP A 35 5.98 -6.68 -3.37
C ASP A 35 6.69 -5.31 -3.35
N CYS A 36 7.99 -5.28 -3.11
CA CYS A 36 8.78 -4.06 -3.16
C CYS A 36 8.72 -3.33 -4.52
N SER A 37 8.40 -4.06 -5.60
CA SER A 37 8.22 -3.51 -6.95
C SER A 37 6.91 -2.74 -7.15
N HIS A 38 5.93 -2.88 -6.24
CA HIS A 38 4.64 -2.22 -6.36
C HIS A 38 4.74 -0.72 -6.04
N ARG A 39 3.95 0.05 -6.81
CA ARG A 39 3.92 1.51 -6.77
C ARG A 39 2.58 2.01 -6.24
N GLY A 40 2.52 3.28 -5.84
CA GLY A 40 1.29 3.93 -5.37
C GLY A 40 0.14 3.92 -6.38
N ALA A 41 0.43 3.69 -7.67
CA ALA A 41 -0.55 3.51 -8.72
C ALA A 41 -1.45 2.28 -8.54
N VAL A 42 -1.09 1.32 -7.68
CA VAL A 42 -1.94 0.15 -7.35
C VAL A 42 -3.19 0.54 -6.56
N VAL A 43 -3.21 1.73 -5.97
CA VAL A 43 -4.36 2.19 -5.20
C VAL A 43 -5.36 2.84 -6.16
N ASP A 44 -6.45 2.13 -6.40
CA ASP A 44 -7.58 2.64 -7.17
C ASP A 44 -8.48 3.50 -6.26
N GLY A 45 -8.77 4.73 -6.68
CA GLY A 45 -9.60 5.66 -5.92
C GLY A 45 -9.36 7.13 -6.25
N GLU A 46 -10.21 7.98 -5.68
CA GLU A 46 -10.07 9.45 -5.69
C GLU A 46 -9.15 9.92 -4.55
N ALA A 47 -8.78 11.20 -4.53
CA ALA A 47 -8.08 11.79 -3.40
C ALA A 47 -8.91 11.62 -2.12
N GLY A 48 -8.32 11.01 -1.09
CA GLY A 48 -8.97 10.60 0.16
C GLY A 48 -9.13 9.09 0.30
N ALA A 49 -8.93 8.30 -0.76
CA ALA A 49 -8.93 6.85 -0.67
C ALA A 49 -7.75 6.35 0.18
N ASN A 50 -8.02 5.42 1.08
CA ASN A 50 -7.00 4.79 1.91
C ASN A 50 -6.96 3.27 1.65
N LEU A 51 -5.75 2.72 1.67
CA LEU A 51 -5.52 1.29 1.47
C LEU A 51 -4.42 0.85 2.42
N THR A 52 -4.64 -0.24 3.13
CA THR A 52 -3.57 -0.84 3.93
C THR A 52 -2.74 -1.71 3.00
N PHE A 53 -1.42 -1.67 3.13
CA PHE A 53 -0.52 -2.53 2.38
C PHE A 53 0.51 -3.15 3.31
N VAL A 54 0.98 -4.33 2.93
CA VAL A 54 2.02 -5.04 3.68
C VAL A 54 3.21 -5.25 2.78
N CYS A 55 4.37 -4.79 3.26
CA CYS A 55 5.64 -4.90 2.58
C CYS A 55 6.48 -6.05 3.14
N PRO A 56 7.13 -6.85 2.28
CA PRO A 56 8.07 -7.86 2.72
C PRO A 56 9.37 -7.24 3.26
N ALA A 57 10.15 -8.06 3.96
CA ALA A 57 11.46 -7.67 4.46
C ALA A 57 12.45 -7.47 3.31
N GLY A 58 13.39 -6.53 3.47
CA GLY A 58 14.47 -6.30 2.51
C GLY A 58 14.16 -5.26 1.42
N CYS A 59 12.97 -4.63 1.44
CA CYS A 59 12.63 -3.55 0.51
C CYS A 59 13.41 -2.25 0.76
N ALA A 60 14.16 -2.10 1.85
CA ALA A 60 14.98 -0.90 2.06
C ALA A 60 16.32 -0.95 1.29
N GLN A 61 16.78 -2.15 0.92
CA GLN A 61 18.12 -2.38 0.36
C GLN A 61 18.16 -2.26 -1.17
N GLN A 62 17.03 -2.22 -1.86
CA GLN A 62 17.05 -2.03 -3.31
C GLN A 62 16.96 -0.55 -3.67
N HIS A 63 17.61 -0.20 -4.79
CA HIS A 63 17.62 1.16 -5.33
C HIS A 63 16.25 1.48 -5.97
N TYR A 64 15.31 1.95 -5.14
CA TYR A 64 13.99 2.35 -5.62
C TYR A 64 13.96 3.80 -6.07
N SER A 65 13.07 4.01 -7.03
CA SER A 65 12.70 5.30 -7.57
C SER A 65 11.59 5.92 -6.72
N LEU A 66 11.94 6.83 -5.79
CA LEU A 66 10.99 7.48 -4.87
C LEU A 66 10.97 9.00 -5.06
N TRP A 67 9.88 9.60 -5.55
CA TRP A 67 9.83 11.05 -5.77
C TRP A 67 8.98 11.74 -4.71
N GLY A 68 9.53 12.81 -4.12
CA GLY A 68 8.89 13.59 -3.07
C GLY A 68 9.27 13.21 -1.65
N SER A 69 9.10 14.16 -0.73
CA SER A 69 9.53 14.10 0.67
C SER A 69 8.41 14.51 1.62
N GLY A 70 7.24 13.89 1.49
CA GLY A 70 6.08 14.15 2.34
C GLY A 70 4.83 13.58 1.66
N PRO A 71 4.30 14.27 0.64
CA PRO A 71 3.54 13.62 -0.42
C PRO A 71 4.51 13.01 -1.44
N TYR A 72 4.22 11.79 -1.87
CA TYR A 72 4.95 11.06 -2.89
C TYR A 72 4.13 10.99 -4.17
N THR A 73 4.77 10.92 -5.32
CA THR A 73 4.06 10.73 -6.60
C THR A 73 3.54 9.30 -6.73
N SER A 74 2.41 9.08 -7.40
CA SER A 74 1.81 7.73 -7.54
C SER A 74 2.69 6.71 -8.27
N ASP A 75 3.67 7.13 -9.05
CA ASP A 75 4.67 6.26 -9.69
C ASP A 75 5.76 5.78 -8.72
N SER A 76 5.82 6.31 -7.51
CA SER A 76 6.81 5.93 -6.50
C SER A 76 6.49 4.58 -5.85
N HIS A 77 7.54 3.88 -5.41
CA HIS A 77 7.44 2.60 -4.70
C HIS A 77 6.87 2.76 -3.29
N LEU A 78 5.85 1.98 -2.93
CA LEU A 78 5.13 2.09 -1.66
C LEU A 78 5.99 1.72 -0.45
N CYS A 79 6.70 0.59 -0.53
CA CYS A 79 7.54 0.13 0.58
C CYS A 79 8.71 1.09 0.84
N ALA A 80 9.35 1.57 -0.22
CA ALA A 80 10.41 2.58 -0.12
C ALA A 80 9.88 3.89 0.47
N ALA A 81 8.67 4.33 0.07
CA ALA A 81 8.03 5.51 0.64
C ALA A 81 7.75 5.36 2.14
N ALA A 82 7.27 4.18 2.57
CA ALA A 82 7.01 3.87 3.97
C ALA A 82 8.29 3.88 4.81
N THR A 83 9.37 3.29 4.31
CA THR A 83 10.68 3.33 4.98
C THR A 83 11.27 4.74 4.98
N HIS A 84 11.19 5.47 3.87
CA HIS A 84 11.63 6.87 3.78
C HIS A 84 10.89 7.75 4.80
N ALA A 85 9.58 7.54 4.96
CA ALA A 85 8.77 8.23 5.97
C ALA A 85 9.09 7.80 7.42
N GLY A 86 9.82 6.69 7.62
CA GLY A 86 10.14 6.14 8.94
C GLY A 86 8.99 5.37 9.58
N ILE A 87 8.01 4.95 8.77
CA ILE A 87 6.83 4.20 9.25
C ILE A 87 7.15 2.72 9.35
N LEU A 88 7.83 2.19 8.33
CA LEU A 88 8.25 0.79 8.29
C LEU A 88 9.77 0.70 8.41
N PRO A 89 10.29 -0.25 9.19
CA PRO A 89 11.71 -0.51 9.23
C PRO A 89 12.14 -1.35 8.01
N ALA A 90 13.44 -1.68 7.90
CA ALA A 90 13.98 -2.41 6.73
C ALA A 90 13.44 -3.84 6.60
N GLU A 91 12.93 -4.39 7.69
CA GLU A 91 12.29 -5.69 7.81
C GLU A 91 10.85 -5.69 7.26
N GLY A 92 10.34 -4.54 6.82
CA GLY A 92 8.98 -4.42 6.27
C GLY A 92 7.90 -4.36 7.35
N GLY A 93 6.66 -4.64 6.97
CA GLY A 93 5.50 -4.58 7.85
C GLY A 93 4.26 -3.99 7.18
N ARG A 94 3.25 -3.69 8.01
CA ARG A 94 1.97 -3.11 7.55
C ARG A 94 1.98 -1.58 7.62
N ALA A 95 1.54 -0.93 6.57
CA ALA A 95 1.38 0.52 6.51
C ALA A 95 0.08 0.89 5.78
N LEU A 96 -0.37 2.12 5.98
CA LEU A 96 -1.53 2.68 5.32
C LEU A 96 -1.07 3.68 4.26
N VAL A 97 -1.52 3.53 3.02
CA VAL A 97 -1.37 4.55 1.99
C VAL A 97 -2.67 5.32 1.86
N THR A 98 -2.57 6.64 1.76
CA THR A 98 -3.71 7.54 1.52
C THR A 98 -3.44 8.34 0.26
N LEU A 99 -4.32 8.22 -0.73
CA LEU A 99 -4.28 9.02 -1.94
C LEU A 99 -4.68 10.45 -1.62
N ILE A 100 -4.00 11.38 -2.26
CA ILE A 100 -4.31 12.80 -2.18
C ILE A 100 -4.20 13.43 -3.57
N GLU A 101 -4.68 14.66 -3.67
CA GLU A 101 -4.54 15.45 -4.88
C GLU A 101 -3.07 15.65 -5.27
N GLY A 102 -2.83 15.69 -6.58
CA GLY A 102 -1.52 15.92 -7.15
C GLY A 102 -0.91 17.26 -6.73
N GLN A 103 0.36 17.26 -6.31
CA GLN A 103 1.09 18.48 -6.00
C GLN A 103 1.76 19.11 -7.24
N PRO A 104 1.92 20.45 -7.28
CA PRO A 104 2.60 21.15 -8.37
C PRO A 104 4.13 20.95 -8.35
N SER A 105 4.71 20.56 -7.21
CA SER A 105 6.14 20.27 -7.07
C SER A 105 6.41 19.35 -5.88
N TYR A 106 7.51 18.60 -5.95
CA TYR A 106 7.94 17.64 -4.94
C TYR A 106 9.41 17.87 -4.61
N ALA A 107 9.73 17.96 -3.31
CA ALA A 107 11.09 18.15 -2.83
C ALA A 107 11.87 16.82 -2.82
N ALA A 108 13.17 16.90 -3.13
CA ALA A 108 14.12 15.81 -2.89
C ALA A 108 14.52 15.77 -1.41
N SER A 109 14.71 14.58 -0.84
CA SER A 109 15.33 14.42 0.47
C SER A 109 15.88 13.02 0.65
N THR A 110 16.79 12.83 1.60
CA THR A 110 17.23 11.49 2.00
C THR A 110 16.84 11.26 3.44
N LYS A 111 16.04 10.22 3.71
CA LYS A 111 15.59 9.83 5.06
C LYS A 111 15.63 8.32 5.21
N ASN A 112 16.03 7.86 6.39
CA ASN A 112 16.09 6.43 6.75
C ASN A 112 16.85 5.57 5.72
N GLY A 113 17.92 6.11 5.14
CA GLY A 113 18.74 5.43 4.13
C GLY A 113 18.12 5.38 2.72
N VAL A 114 16.92 5.91 2.52
CA VAL A 114 16.26 5.98 1.21
C VAL A 114 16.42 7.39 0.64
N VAL A 115 16.77 7.50 -0.64
CA VAL A 115 16.90 8.77 -1.35
C VAL A 115 15.62 9.04 -2.13
N ALA A 116 14.99 10.18 -1.86
CA ALA A 116 13.88 10.69 -2.64
C ALA A 116 14.33 11.81 -3.58
N HIS A 117 13.85 11.79 -4.81
CA HIS A 117 14.20 12.77 -5.83
C HIS A 117 13.13 13.86 -5.97
N LYS A 118 13.55 15.02 -6.48
CA LYS A 118 12.63 16.12 -6.79
C LYS A 118 11.83 15.79 -8.03
N TYR A 119 10.57 16.21 -8.06
CA TYR A 119 9.71 16.06 -9.23
C TYR A 119 8.85 17.31 -9.44
N GLY A 120 8.43 17.53 -10.68
CA GLY A 120 7.56 18.64 -11.06
C GLY A 120 6.09 18.36 -10.75
N LYS A 121 5.19 19.03 -11.47
CA LYS A 121 3.75 18.82 -11.34
C LYS A 121 3.39 17.37 -11.69
N TYR A 122 2.62 16.73 -10.81
CA TYR A 122 2.13 15.37 -11.05
C TYR A 122 0.67 15.27 -10.62
N GLY A 123 -0.15 14.52 -11.38
CA GLY A 123 -1.62 14.55 -11.26
C GLY A 123 -2.18 13.81 -10.04
N ARG A 124 -1.42 12.89 -9.44
CA ARG A 124 -1.87 12.10 -8.29
C ARG A 124 -0.73 11.88 -7.30
N SER A 125 -0.92 12.24 -6.04
CA SER A 125 0.05 11.94 -4.99
C SER A 125 -0.52 10.96 -3.98
N PHE A 126 0.35 10.42 -3.14
CA PHE A 126 -0.06 9.67 -1.97
C PHE A 126 0.80 10.05 -0.76
N THR A 127 0.26 9.77 0.40
CA THR A 127 0.95 9.83 1.68
C THR A 127 0.90 8.47 2.32
N VAL A 128 1.87 8.19 3.18
CA VAL A 128 1.93 6.95 3.94
C VAL A 128 1.81 7.26 5.41
N SER A 129 1.15 6.38 6.15
CA SER A 129 0.92 6.46 7.59
C SER A 129 1.04 5.08 8.21
N ALA A 130 1.28 4.99 9.52
CA ALA A 130 1.24 3.70 10.20
C ALA A 130 -0.18 3.11 10.14
N ALA A 131 -0.30 1.84 9.78
CA ALA A 131 -1.57 1.14 9.85
C ALA A 131 -1.90 0.86 11.34
N LYS A 132 -3.02 1.41 11.81
CA LYS A 132 -3.47 1.29 13.20
C LYS A 132 -3.92 -0.15 13.50
#